data_AF-A0A536VJF1-F1
#
_entry.id   AF-A0A536VJF1-F1
#
_cell.length_a   1.000
_cell.length_b   1.000
_cell.length_c   1.000
_cell.angle_alpha   90.00
_cell.angle_beta   90.00
_cell.angle_gamma   90.00
#
_symmetry.space_group_name_H-M   'P 1'
#
loop_
_entity.id
_entity.type
_entity.pdbx_description
1 polymer ?
#
loop_
_entity_poly.entity_id
_entity_poly.type
_entity_poly.pdbx_seq_one_letter_code
_entity_poly.pdbx_strand_id
1 'polypeptide(L)'
;MRIDFDSLLHMIAFLDSDLTANSGVGWSIDIVNHANGASVFHWAPDGVIGTGITGGVETADACNLQLSVGVFGPGQTVANCSGHEQATTGLLLAANQYDVTISHQTRADVLVTRPVPEPSSIMLVGLALAGLGFGARRKQLKG
;
A
#
# COMPACT_ATOMS: atom_id res chain seq x y z
N MET A 1 -0.60 21.39 19.79
CA MET A 1 0.26 20.24 20.18
C MET A 1 1.42 20.18 19.22
N ARG A 2 2.63 19.89 19.68
CA ARG A 2 3.81 19.71 18.81
C ARG A 2 4.08 18.21 18.68
N ILE A 3 4.37 17.78 17.45
CA ILE A 3 4.83 16.44 17.12
C ILE A 3 6.21 16.61 16.50
N ASP A 4 7.20 15.93 17.06
CA ASP A 4 8.55 15.92 16.55
C ASP A 4 9.23 14.57 16.81
N PHE A 5 9.99 14.12 15.82
CA PHE A 5 10.75 12.88 15.87
C PHE A 5 11.90 12.93 14.86
N ASP A 6 12.84 12.00 15.01
CA ASP A 6 13.91 11.78 14.03
C ASP A 6 13.55 10.55 13.19
N SER A 7 13.75 10.65 11.88
CA SER A 7 13.57 9.53 10.96
C SER A 7 14.89 8.93 10.51
N LEU A 8 14.86 7.61 10.37
CA LEU A 8 15.89 6.84 9.69
C LEU A 8 15.19 5.82 8.79
N LEU A 9 15.09 6.17 7.51
CA LEU A 9 14.48 5.34 6.49
C LEU A 9 15.55 4.57 5.73
N HIS A 10 15.39 3.25 5.68
CA HIS A 10 16.19 2.36 4.85
C HIS A 10 15.28 1.33 4.18
N MET A 11 15.08 1.48 2.87
CA MET A 11 14.21 0.63 2.07
C MET A 11 15.00 -0.05 0.96
N ILE A 12 14.79 -1.34 0.79
CA ILE A 12 15.41 -2.13 -0.28
C ILE A 12 14.32 -2.95 -0.97
N ALA A 13 14.22 -2.81 -2.29
CA ALA A 13 13.58 -3.78 -3.16
C ALA A 13 14.69 -4.50 -3.94
N PHE A 14 14.81 -5.82 -3.76
CA PHE A 14 15.87 -6.63 -4.37
C PHE A 14 15.30 -7.93 -4.94
N LEU A 15 15.77 -8.30 -6.14
CA LEU A 15 15.48 -9.57 -6.79
C LEU A 15 16.68 -10.10 -7.58
N ASP A 16 16.74 -11.43 -7.68
CA ASP A 16 17.65 -12.20 -8.54
C ASP A 16 16.89 -12.97 -9.64
N SER A 17 15.67 -12.55 -9.96
CA SER A 17 14.83 -13.27 -10.93
C SER A 17 13.88 -12.31 -11.64
N ASP A 18 13.26 -12.77 -12.73
CA ASP A 18 12.29 -12.03 -13.54
C ASP A 18 10.93 -11.85 -12.86
N LEU A 19 10.94 -11.40 -11.61
CA LEU A 19 9.76 -11.12 -10.78
C LEU A 19 9.66 -9.62 -10.47
N THR A 20 8.70 -9.24 -9.63
CA THR A 20 8.58 -7.87 -9.11
C THR A 20 8.74 -7.87 -7.60
N ALA A 21 9.58 -6.99 -7.06
CA ALA A 21 9.65 -6.73 -5.63
C ALA A 21 9.31 -5.28 -5.34
N ASN A 22 8.66 -5.04 -4.21
CA ASN A 22 8.28 -3.72 -3.73
C ASN A 22 8.57 -3.61 -2.24
N SER A 23 9.03 -2.44 -1.81
CA SER A 23 9.13 -2.04 -0.42
C SER A 23 8.41 -0.70 -0.26
N GLY A 24 7.62 -0.54 0.80
CA GLY A 24 6.83 0.66 1.07
C GLY A 24 6.90 1.08 2.53
N VAL A 25 6.82 2.38 2.79
CA VAL A 25 6.60 2.96 4.11
C VAL A 25 5.41 3.92 4.03
N GLY A 26 4.63 3.98 5.10
CA GLY A 26 3.56 4.95 5.29
C GLY A 26 3.49 5.34 6.75
N TRP A 27 3.71 6.62 7.05
CA TRP A 27 3.48 7.19 8.38
C TRP A 27 2.56 8.41 8.31
N SER A 28 1.53 8.44 9.13
CA SER A 28 0.67 9.62 9.28
C SER A 28 0.16 9.75 10.70
N ILE A 29 -0.25 10.96 11.05
CA ILE A 29 -0.99 11.25 12.26
C ILE A 29 -2.26 12.02 11.93
N ASP A 30 -3.35 11.63 12.57
CA ASP A 30 -4.65 12.25 12.49
C ASP A 30 -5.15 12.61 13.89
N ILE A 31 -5.73 13.80 14.02
CA ILE A 31 -6.47 14.21 15.20
C ILE A 31 -7.88 14.53 14.77
N VAL A 32 -8.85 13.87 15.41
CA VAL A 32 -10.27 14.07 15.14
C VAL A 32 -10.97 14.50 16.42
N ASN A 33 -11.98 15.36 16.31
CA ASN A 33 -12.84 15.70 17.44
C ASN A 33 -13.77 14.51 17.74
N HIS A 34 -13.71 14.01 18.97
CA HIS A 34 -14.45 12.82 19.38
C HIS A 34 -15.98 12.98 19.25
N ALA A 35 -16.49 14.19 19.49
CA ALA A 35 -17.93 14.43 19.55
C ALA A 35 -18.60 14.44 18.16
N ASN A 36 -17.88 14.82 17.10
CA ASN A 36 -18.45 14.97 15.75
C ASN A 36 -17.63 14.30 14.64
N GLY A 37 -16.50 13.67 14.97
CA GLY A 37 -15.61 13.00 14.01
C GLY A 37 -14.87 13.94 13.06
N ALA A 38 -14.91 15.25 13.26
CA ALA A 38 -14.26 16.20 12.36
C ALA A 38 -12.72 16.11 12.49
N SER A 39 -12.01 15.92 11.37
CA SER A 39 -10.55 16.04 11.35
C SER A 39 -10.15 17.48 11.64
N VAL A 40 -9.31 17.65 12.65
CA VAL A 40 -8.77 18.95 13.06
C VAL A 40 -7.29 19.09 12.74
N PHE A 41 -6.62 17.98 12.48
CA PHE A 41 -5.23 17.93 12.08
C PHE A 41 -4.96 16.62 11.35
N HIS A 42 -4.25 16.71 10.23
CA HIS A 42 -3.67 15.57 9.54
C HIS A 42 -2.25 15.94 9.15
N TRP A 43 -1.32 15.00 9.30
CA TRP A 43 0.04 15.18 8.84
C TRP A 43 0.67 13.86 8.40
N ALA A 44 1.22 13.86 7.19
CA ALA A 44 1.98 12.77 6.59
C ALA A 44 3.25 13.35 5.93
N PRO A 45 4.42 13.28 6.58
CA PRO A 45 5.68 13.81 6.07
C PRO A 45 5.98 13.23 4.69
N ASP A 46 6.18 14.10 3.71
CA ASP A 46 6.42 13.76 2.29
C ASP A 46 7.79 14.25 1.78
N GLY A 47 8.62 14.77 2.69
CA GLY A 47 9.95 15.31 2.45
C GLY A 47 9.93 16.76 1.95
N VAL A 48 8.80 17.45 2.04
CA VAL A 48 8.63 18.83 1.56
C VAL A 48 7.81 19.64 2.57
N ILE A 49 8.44 20.66 3.14
CA ILE A 49 7.78 21.51 4.14
C ILE A 49 6.56 22.23 3.54
N GLY A 50 5.42 22.11 4.21
CA GLY A 50 4.15 22.73 3.87
C GLY A 50 3.24 21.84 3.02
N THR A 51 3.66 20.61 2.70
CA THR A 51 2.84 19.60 2.04
C THR A 51 2.51 18.45 3.00
N GLY A 52 1.60 17.56 2.62
CA GLY A 52 1.17 16.46 3.51
C GLY A 52 0.48 16.87 4.83
N ILE A 53 0.23 18.15 5.08
CA ILE A 53 -0.31 18.68 6.35
C ILE A 53 -1.61 19.46 6.16
N THR A 54 -2.54 19.32 7.11
CA THR A 54 -3.73 20.17 7.25
C THR A 54 -4.02 20.45 8.73
N GLY A 55 -4.60 21.63 9.01
CA GLY A 55 -4.98 21.99 10.38
C GLY A 55 -3.81 22.31 11.31
N GLY A 56 -2.62 22.58 10.77
CA GLY A 56 -1.41 22.89 11.54
C GLY A 56 -0.33 23.59 10.69
N VAL A 57 0.88 23.67 11.25
CA VAL A 57 2.08 24.22 10.61
C VAL A 57 3.20 23.20 10.72
N GLU A 58 3.82 22.88 9.59
CA GLU A 58 5.01 22.04 9.50
C GLU A 58 6.25 22.93 9.50
N THR A 59 7.26 22.53 10.26
CA THR A 59 8.52 23.29 10.40
C THR A 59 9.76 22.47 10.02
N ALA A 60 9.66 21.14 9.98
CA ALA A 60 10.70 20.27 9.46
C ALA A 60 10.06 19.05 8.78
N ASP A 61 10.54 18.71 7.59
CA ASP A 61 10.13 17.52 6.85
C ASP A 61 11.32 17.04 6.01
N ALA A 62 12.25 16.35 6.66
CA ALA A 62 13.47 15.92 6.01
C ALA A 62 13.25 14.69 5.10
N CYS A 63 12.25 13.88 5.40
CA CYS A 63 12.09 12.56 4.79
C CYS A 63 10.67 12.28 4.33
N ASN A 64 10.57 11.76 3.11
CA ASN A 64 9.31 11.23 2.60
C ASN A 64 8.98 9.89 3.28
N LEU A 65 8.05 9.93 4.23
CA LEU A 65 7.54 8.75 4.95
C LEU A 65 6.26 8.18 4.33
N GLN A 66 6.03 8.51 3.05
CA GLN A 66 4.96 7.98 2.19
C GLN A 66 5.53 7.37 0.90
N LEU A 67 6.75 6.84 0.99
CA LEU A 67 7.51 6.36 -0.16
C LEU A 67 7.29 4.87 -0.43
N SER A 68 7.32 4.48 -1.71
CA SER A 68 7.47 3.08 -2.15
C SER A 68 8.53 2.97 -3.23
N VAL A 69 9.38 1.95 -3.12
CA VAL A 69 10.39 1.58 -4.12
C VAL A 69 10.16 0.18 -4.62
N GLY A 70 10.37 -0.04 -5.92
CA GLY A 70 10.24 -1.35 -6.54
C GLY A 70 11.34 -1.64 -7.54
N VAL A 71 11.46 -2.92 -7.88
CA VAL A 71 12.31 -3.41 -8.96
C VAL A 71 11.54 -4.43 -9.79
N PHE A 72 11.75 -4.39 -11.11
CA PHE A 72 11.19 -5.32 -12.08
C PHE A 72 12.34 -6.10 -12.71
N GLY A 73 12.34 -7.41 -12.52
CA GLY A 73 13.46 -8.27 -12.90
C GLY A 73 14.64 -8.21 -11.94
N PRO A 74 15.74 -8.88 -12.28
CA PRO A 74 16.94 -8.92 -11.46
C PRO A 74 17.51 -7.52 -11.25
N GLY A 75 17.76 -7.16 -10.00
CA GLY A 75 18.30 -5.86 -9.65
C GLY A 75 17.96 -5.42 -8.24
N GLN A 76 18.33 -4.17 -7.94
CA GLN A 76 18.12 -3.56 -6.64
C GLN A 76 17.74 -2.08 -6.79
N THR A 77 16.75 -1.66 -6.01
CA THR A 77 16.44 -0.26 -5.78
C THR A 77 16.53 0.00 -4.27
N VAL A 78 17.22 1.08 -3.90
CA VAL A 78 17.38 1.51 -2.50
C VAL A 78 16.87 2.92 -2.35
N ALA A 79 16.08 3.17 -1.30
CA ALA A 79 15.77 4.51 -0.83
C ALA A 79 16.24 4.66 0.61
N ASN A 80 17.03 5.70 0.84
CA ASN A 80 17.53 6.08 2.15
C ASN A 80 17.09 7.49 2.45
N CYS A 81 16.72 7.73 3.69
CA CYS A 81 16.53 9.07 4.19
C CYS A 81 16.85 9.12 5.67
N SER A 82 17.34 10.25 6.14
CA SER A 82 17.50 10.51 7.56
C SER A 82 17.33 11.99 7.84
N GLY A 83 16.64 12.33 8.92
CA GLY A 83 16.52 13.71 9.33
C GLY A 83 15.53 13.88 10.48
N HIS A 84 14.97 15.08 10.55
CA HIS A 84 14.06 15.48 11.61
C HIS A 84 12.74 15.92 11.01
N GLU A 85 11.64 15.46 11.60
CA GLU A 85 10.29 15.76 11.21
C GLU A 85 9.61 16.51 12.35
N GLN A 86 8.93 17.60 12.02
CA GLN A 86 8.27 18.43 13.01
C GLN A 86 7.04 19.13 12.44
N ALA A 87 5.92 18.96 13.13
CA ALA A 87 4.70 19.73 12.90
C ALA A 87 4.04 20.15 14.21
N THR A 88 3.27 21.23 14.14
CA THR A 88 2.47 21.73 15.26
C THR A 88 1.03 21.85 14.81
N THR A 89 0.11 21.27 15.58
CA THR A 89 -1.33 21.38 15.35
C THR A 89 -1.81 22.81 15.55
N GLY A 90 -2.94 23.15 14.94
CA GLY A 90 -3.71 24.34 15.28
C GLY A 90 -4.21 24.31 16.73
N LEU A 91 -4.89 25.38 17.13
CA LEU A 91 -5.44 25.52 18.48
C LEU A 91 -6.55 24.49 18.70
N LEU A 92 -6.33 23.59 19.66
CA LEU A 92 -7.36 22.68 20.15
C LEU A 92 -8.20 23.41 21.20
N LEU A 93 -9.53 23.33 21.07
CA LEU A 93 -10.45 24.02 21.96
C LEU A 93 -10.56 23.28 23.30
N ALA A 94 -10.46 24.02 24.40
CA ALA A 94 -10.68 23.48 25.73
C ALA A 94 -12.09 22.89 25.88
N ALA A 95 -12.24 21.91 26.77
CA ALA A 95 -13.48 21.15 27.01
C ALA A 95 -13.97 20.23 25.88
N ASN A 96 -13.21 20.10 24.77
CA ASN A 96 -13.43 19.05 23.78
C ASN A 96 -12.52 17.84 24.03
N GLN A 97 -12.99 16.66 23.64
CA GLN A 97 -12.20 15.43 23.58
C GLN A 97 -11.74 15.22 22.13
N TYR A 98 -10.50 14.76 21.97
CA TYR A 98 -9.89 14.53 20.68
C TYR A 98 -9.27 13.13 20.66
N ASP A 99 -9.50 12.40 19.58
CA ASP A 99 -8.86 11.12 19.33
C ASP A 99 -7.64 11.36 18.45
N VAL A 100 -6.49 10.83 18.88
CA VAL A 100 -5.22 10.91 18.15
C VAL A 100 -4.92 9.53 17.60
N THR A 101 -4.78 9.42 16.29
CA THR A 101 -4.42 8.18 15.60
C THR A 101 -3.09 8.38 14.93
N ILE A 102 -2.13 7.50 15.22
CA ILE A 102 -0.86 7.42 14.52
C ILE A 102 -0.87 6.13 13.72
N SER A 103 -0.76 6.25 12.40
CA SER A 103 -0.65 5.12 11.48
C SER A 103 0.81 4.98 11.07
N HIS A 104 1.33 3.77 11.20
CA HIS A 104 2.65 3.41 10.69
C HIS A 104 2.56 2.05 10.00
N GLN A 105 2.98 2.00 8.75
CA GLN A 105 2.95 0.83 7.91
C GLN A 105 4.30 0.68 7.22
N THR A 106 4.82 -0.54 7.24
CA THR A 106 5.97 -0.95 6.44
C THR A 106 5.56 -2.17 5.64
N ARG A 107 5.82 -2.15 4.34
CA ARG A 107 5.38 -3.17 3.41
C ARG A 107 6.58 -3.70 2.63
N ALA A 108 6.63 -5.02 2.42
CA ALA A 108 7.61 -5.68 1.58
C ALA A 108 6.93 -6.86 0.88
N ASP A 109 6.95 -6.85 -0.44
CA ASP A 109 6.25 -7.85 -1.24
C ASP A 109 7.06 -8.28 -2.44
N VAL A 110 6.89 -9.55 -2.80
CA VAL A 110 7.41 -10.14 -4.02
C VAL A 110 6.23 -10.73 -4.77
N LEU A 111 5.98 -10.25 -5.98
CA LEU A 111 4.97 -10.82 -6.85
C LEU A 111 5.59 -12.00 -7.63
N VAL A 112 5.18 -13.21 -7.26
CA VAL A 112 5.53 -14.42 -8.01
C VAL A 112 4.37 -14.79 -8.92
N THR A 113 4.44 -14.40 -10.20
CA THR A 113 3.51 -14.93 -11.21
C THR A 113 3.91 -16.36 -11.54
N ARG A 114 3.45 -17.33 -10.74
CA ARG A 114 3.44 -18.73 -11.18
C ARG A 114 2.26 -18.88 -12.13
N PRO A 115 2.46 -19.24 -13.40
CA PRO A 115 1.34 -19.71 -14.21
C PRO A 115 0.77 -20.94 -13.49
N VAL A 116 -0.42 -20.79 -12.90
CA VAL A 116 -1.16 -21.92 -12.35
C VAL A 116 -1.51 -22.79 -13.56
N PRO A 117 -1.01 -24.04 -13.64
CA PRO A 117 -1.38 -24.92 -14.75
C PRO A 117 -2.90 -24.99 -14.79
N GLU A 118 -3.49 -24.76 -15.97
CA GLU A 118 -4.94 -24.84 -16.12
C GLU A 118 -5.44 -26.16 -15.54
N PRO A 119 -6.46 -26.14 -14.66
CA PRO A 119 -6.98 -27.36 -14.10
C PRO A 119 -7.36 -28.34 -15.20
N SER A 120 -6.86 -29.57 -15.14
CA SER A 120 -7.21 -30.65 -16.08
C SER A 120 -8.72 -30.91 -16.15
N SER A 121 -9.49 -30.39 -15.18
CA SER A 121 -10.94 -30.35 -15.21
C SER A 121 -11.51 -29.54 -16.39
N ILE A 122 -10.87 -28.46 -16.86
CA ILE A 122 -11.30 -27.73 -18.06
C ILE A 122 -11.18 -28.64 -19.29
N MET A 123 -10.06 -29.37 -19.41
CA MET A 123 -9.88 -30.36 -20.47
C MET A 123 -10.93 -31.47 -20.36
N LEU A 124 -11.21 -32.00 -19.16
CA LEU A 124 -12.22 -33.03 -18.94
C LEU A 124 -13.64 -32.54 -19.26
N VAL A 125 -13.98 -31.31 -18.89
CA VAL A 125 -15.27 -30.68 -19.22
C VAL A 125 -15.39 -30.48 -20.73
N GLY A 126 -14.33 -29.99 -21.38
CA GLY A 126 -14.26 -29.88 -22.84
C GLY A 126 -14.43 -31.23 -23.55
N LEU A 127 -13.75 -32.27 -23.06
CA LEU A 127 -13.88 -33.64 -23.57
C LEU A 127 -15.28 -34.23 -23.33
N ALA A 128 -15.88 -33.96 -22.17
CA ALA A 128 -17.24 -34.40 -21.86
C ALA A 128 -18.27 -33.72 -22.78
N LEU A 129 -18.16 -32.41 -23.00
CA LEU A 129 -19.01 -31.65 -23.91
C LEU A 129 -18.84 -32.11 -25.37
N ALA A 130 -17.60 -32.34 -25.81
CA ALA A 130 -17.33 -32.90 -27.12
C ALA A 130 -17.94 -34.30 -27.26
N GLY A 131 -17.76 -35.18 -26.26
CA GLY A 131 -18.35 -36.52 -26.21
C GLY A 131 -19.87 -36.51 -26.29
N LEU A 132 -20.53 -35.60 -25.55
CA LEU A 132 -21.98 -35.42 -25.58
C LEU A 132 -22.47 -34.89 -26.95
N GLY A 133 -21.75 -33.94 -27.54
CA GLY A 133 -22.08 -33.41 -28.88
C GLY A 133 -21.99 -34.47 -29.98
N PHE A 134 -20.92 -35.28 -29.99
CA PHE A 134 -20.77 -36.39 -30.94
C PHE A 134 -21.74 -37.55 -30.65
N GLY A 135 -22.12 -37.76 -29.39
CA GLY A 135 -23.13 -38.75 -28.98
C GLY A 135 -24.54 -38.37 -29.44
N ALA A 136 -24.94 -37.11 -29.26
CA ALA A 136 -26.25 -36.60 -29.66
C ALA A 136 -26.45 -36.67 -31.19
N ARG A 137 -25.44 -36.30 -31.99
CA ARG A 137 -25.50 -36.39 -33.46
C ARG A 137 -25.68 -37.83 -33.97
N ARG A 138 -25.01 -38.80 -33.34
CA ARG A 138 -25.14 -40.22 -33.71
C ARG A 138 -26.54 -40.78 -33.43
N LYS A 139 -27.23 -40.26 -32.41
CA LYS A 139 -28.60 -40.67 -32.07
C LYS A 139 -29.63 -40.13 -33.07
N GLN A 140 -29.42 -38.94 -33.63
CA GLN A 140 -30.29 -38.37 -34.66
C GLN A 140 -30.16 -39.03 -36.05
N LEU A 141 -29.01 -39.63 -36.37
CA LEU A 141 -28.81 -40.34 -37.65
C LEU A 141 -29.35 -41.78 -37.68
N LYS A 142 -29.88 -42.29 -36.56
CA LYS A 142 -30.42 -43.67 -36.43
C LYS A 142 -31.93 -43.73 -36.15
N GLY A 143 -32.65 -42.63 -36.32
CA GLY A 143 -34.13 -42.58 -36.30
C GLY A 143 -34.65 -42.17 -37.67
#